data_AF-A0A353PDF5-F1
#
_entry.id   AF-A0A353PDF5-F1
#
_cell.length_a   1.000
_cell.length_b   1.000
_cell.length_c   1.000
_cell.angle_alpha   90.00
_cell.angle_beta   90.00
_cell.angle_gamma   90.00
#
_symmetry.space_group_name_H-M   'P 1'
#
loop_
_entity.id
_entity.type
_entity.pdbx_description
1 polymer ?
#
loop_
_entity_poly.entity_id
_entity_poly.type
_entity_poly.pdbx_seq_one_letter_code
_entity_poly.pdbx_strand_id
1 'polypeptide(L)'
;MGWPKPLSAHRITARPIHKPARMCHRWRRPMSIRLSRVGRLTAGILPGSMRAMLGVPLEWIRGVCKRVMVINGLGDPNAANCRRRVRLALFWLGLSLIASPAWGWGGTGHRMICEIAWQHLTPAARREVQGLLRVERGSSRFNESCTWADRIRGDSRYDFLAPWHYLNLPPGTTRYRDRHCPRQGCVVRAIEETRAILADSRHSRRERLDALA
;
A
#
# COMPACT_ATOMS: atom_id res chain seq x y z
N MET A 1 -0.95 -25.48 36.99
CA MET A 1 -0.21 -24.53 36.12
C MET A 1 -0.67 -24.79 34.68
N GLY A 2 -1.68 -24.19 34.07
CA GLY A 2 -2.37 -22.92 34.30
C GLY A 2 -2.06 -21.95 33.15
N TRP A 3 -2.54 -22.24 31.93
CA TRP A 3 -2.48 -21.27 30.82
C TRP A 3 -3.15 -19.96 31.25
N PRO A 4 -2.63 -18.79 30.83
CA PRO A 4 -3.44 -17.58 30.85
C PRO A 4 -4.66 -17.87 29.96
N LYS A 5 -5.84 -17.85 30.58
CA LYS A 5 -7.11 -18.23 29.94
C LYS A 5 -7.29 -17.47 28.61
N PRO A 6 -7.68 -18.13 27.52
CA PRO A 6 -8.29 -17.43 26.40
C PRO A 6 -9.55 -16.76 26.93
N LEU A 7 -9.77 -15.50 26.54
CA LEU A 7 -10.93 -14.73 26.94
C LEU A 7 -12.20 -15.54 26.67
N SER A 8 -12.92 -15.80 27.77
CA SER A 8 -14.15 -16.54 27.83
C SER A 8 -15.18 -16.00 26.84
N ALA A 9 -15.82 -16.94 26.16
CA ALA A 9 -17.09 -16.79 25.48
C ALA A 9 -18.07 -15.90 26.28
N HIS A 10 -18.23 -14.66 25.83
CA HIS A 10 -19.50 -13.99 26.01
C HIS A 10 -20.49 -14.64 25.03
N ARG A 11 -21.47 -15.32 25.62
CA ARG A 11 -22.73 -15.73 25.00
C ARG A 11 -23.34 -14.55 24.24
N ILE A 12 -23.13 -14.49 22.92
CA ILE A 12 -23.93 -13.62 22.05
C ILE A 12 -25.24 -14.37 21.82
N THR A 13 -26.23 -14.09 22.67
CA THR A 13 -27.63 -14.34 22.31
C THR A 13 -27.91 -13.53 21.05
N ALA A 14 -28.19 -14.21 19.93
CA ALA A 14 -28.77 -13.57 18.76
C ALA A 14 -30.09 -12.92 19.17
N ARG A 15 -30.13 -11.59 19.27
CA ARG A 15 -31.38 -10.83 19.26
C ARG A 15 -31.73 -10.52 17.79
N PRO A 16 -32.99 -10.73 17.36
CA PRO A 16 -33.40 -10.38 16.02
C PRO A 16 -33.48 -8.85 15.92
N ILE A 17 -32.69 -8.27 15.02
CA ILE A 17 -32.78 -6.84 14.71
C ILE A 17 -33.47 -6.70 13.36
N HIS A 18 -34.67 -6.13 13.43
CA HIS A 18 -35.51 -5.73 12.32
C HIS A 18 -34.74 -4.89 11.29
N LYS A 19 -35.00 -5.17 10.00
CA LYS A 19 -34.67 -4.27 8.89
C LYS A 19 -35.39 -2.93 9.08
N PRO A 20 -34.77 -1.84 8.63
CA PRO A 20 -35.49 -0.91 7.77
C PRO A 20 -34.79 -0.74 6.43
N ALA A 21 -35.61 -0.64 5.41
CA ALA A 21 -35.25 -0.40 4.03
C ALA A 21 -34.87 1.07 3.80
N ARG A 22 -34.14 1.29 2.69
CA ARG A 22 -33.92 2.55 1.95
C ARG A 22 -32.93 3.53 2.59
N MET A 23 -31.80 3.78 1.92
CA MET A 23 -31.64 5.03 1.17
C MET A 23 -30.44 4.97 0.21
N CYS A 24 -30.73 5.15 -1.08
CA CYS A 24 -29.76 5.42 -2.14
C CYS A 24 -29.19 6.84 -2.00
N HIS A 25 -27.87 7.00 -1.93
CA HIS A 25 -27.16 8.18 -2.43
C HIS A 25 -25.79 7.72 -2.95
N ARG A 26 -25.67 7.35 -4.23
CA ARG A 26 -25.28 8.23 -5.34
C ARG A 26 -24.14 9.18 -4.97
N TRP A 27 -22.91 8.66 -4.92
CA TRP A 27 -21.72 9.51 -5.04
C TRP A 27 -21.31 9.67 -6.50
N ARG A 28 -21.16 10.94 -6.85
CA ARG A 28 -21.12 11.51 -8.19
C ARG A 28 -19.75 11.35 -8.84
N ARG A 29 -19.80 11.41 -10.17
CA ARG A 29 -18.71 11.38 -11.16
C ARG A 29 -17.66 12.49 -10.95
N PRO A 30 -16.44 12.31 -11.48
CA PRO A 30 -15.36 13.31 -11.41
C PRO A 30 -15.71 14.60 -12.19
N MET A 31 -15.28 15.74 -11.64
CA MET A 31 -15.38 17.08 -12.21
C MET A 31 -14.79 17.14 -13.62
N SER A 32 -15.61 17.53 -14.60
CA SER A 32 -15.15 18.03 -15.89
C SER A 32 -14.95 19.54 -15.79
N ILE A 33 -13.74 20.01 -16.09
CA ILE A 33 -13.45 21.44 -16.21
C ILE A 33 -13.97 21.91 -17.57
N ARG A 34 -14.93 22.83 -17.51
CA ARG A 34 -15.55 23.50 -18.66
C ARG A 34 -14.58 24.59 -19.16
N LEU A 35 -14.00 24.39 -20.35
CA LEU A 35 -13.30 25.43 -21.08
C LEU A 35 -14.32 26.35 -21.76
N SER A 36 -14.36 27.62 -21.33
CA SER A 36 -15.18 28.65 -21.95
C SER A 36 -14.51 29.19 -23.21
N ARG A 37 -15.34 29.37 -24.25
CA ARG A 37 -15.06 30.02 -25.53
C ARG A 37 -14.32 31.35 -25.35
N VAL A 38 -13.31 31.58 -26.19
CA VAL A 38 -12.94 32.93 -26.63
C VAL A 38 -12.91 32.96 -28.16
N GLY A 39 -13.72 33.88 -28.68
CA GLY A 39 -13.57 34.65 -29.92
C GLY A 39 -12.85 34.04 -31.11
N ARG A 40 -13.64 33.77 -32.15
CA ARG A 40 -13.20 33.67 -33.54
C ARG A 40 -12.87 35.09 -34.03
N LEU A 41 -11.61 35.36 -34.39
CA LEU A 41 -11.23 36.48 -35.25
C LEU A 41 -10.63 35.93 -36.54
N THR A 42 -11.01 36.60 -37.61
CA THR A 42 -10.95 36.21 -39.02
C THR A 42 -9.54 36.27 -39.62
N ALA A 43 -9.42 35.61 -40.76
CA ALA A 43 -8.24 35.41 -41.59
C ALA A 43 -7.50 36.69 -42.03
N GLY A 44 -6.17 36.57 -42.15
CA GLY A 44 -5.24 37.51 -42.75
C GLY A 44 -3.92 36.83 -43.13
N ILE A 45 -3.95 36.17 -44.29
CA ILE A 45 -2.90 35.74 -45.26
C ILE A 45 -1.39 36.06 -44.97
N LEU A 46 -0.59 34.97 -44.85
CA LEU A 46 0.82 34.65 -45.28
C LEU A 46 2.04 35.54 -44.88
N PRO A 47 3.31 35.08 -45.04
CA PRO A 47 3.96 33.85 -44.55
C PRO A 47 5.34 34.16 -43.89
N GLY A 48 5.86 33.28 -43.02
CA GLY A 48 7.29 33.41 -42.66
C GLY A 48 7.79 32.68 -41.43
N SER A 49 8.50 31.59 -41.69
CA SER A 49 9.53 30.97 -40.84
C SER A 49 9.08 30.26 -39.55
N MET A 50 9.18 28.92 -39.61
CA MET A 50 9.30 28.03 -38.48
C MET A 50 10.53 28.39 -37.64
N ARG A 51 10.36 29.05 -36.50
CA ARG A 51 11.36 29.05 -35.40
C ARG A 51 10.76 29.55 -34.09
N ALA A 52 9.97 28.72 -33.41
CA ALA A 52 9.70 28.92 -31.98
C ALA A 52 9.08 27.66 -31.37
N MET A 53 9.90 26.78 -30.79
CA MET A 53 9.49 26.02 -29.61
C MET A 53 10.74 25.77 -28.78
N LEU A 54 10.73 26.25 -27.53
CA LEU A 54 11.85 26.32 -26.58
C LEU A 54 12.78 27.54 -26.72
N GLY A 55 12.21 28.69 -27.07
CA GLY A 55 12.85 29.99 -26.86
C GLY A 55 12.75 30.44 -25.40
N VAL A 56 13.56 29.84 -24.50
CA VAL A 56 13.93 30.53 -23.26
C VAL A 56 15.28 31.19 -23.50
N PRO A 57 15.32 32.49 -23.79
CA PRO A 57 16.57 33.18 -24.03
C PRO A 57 17.49 33.08 -22.80
N LEU A 58 18.80 32.90 -23.01
CA LEU A 58 19.81 32.77 -21.94
C LEU A 58 19.78 33.97 -20.98
N GLU A 59 19.42 35.16 -21.46
CA GLU A 59 19.16 36.36 -20.66
C GLU A 59 18.02 36.19 -19.64
N TRP A 60 17.00 35.38 -19.93
CA TRP A 60 15.88 35.12 -19.01
C TRP A 60 16.31 34.23 -17.83
N ILE A 61 17.12 33.20 -18.08
CA ILE A 61 17.70 32.33 -17.05
C ILE A 61 18.65 33.13 -16.14
N ARG A 62 19.46 34.03 -16.73
CA ARG A 62 20.29 34.98 -15.97
C ARG A 62 19.46 35.92 -15.11
N GLY A 63 18.32 36.40 -15.63
CA GLY A 63 17.37 37.25 -14.91
C GLY A 63 16.72 36.57 -13.71
N VAL A 64 16.31 35.31 -13.86
CA VAL A 64 15.74 34.49 -12.77
C VAL A 64 16.78 34.21 -11.69
N CYS A 65 18.03 33.87 -12.05
CA CYS A 65 19.11 33.71 -11.08
C CYS A 65 19.38 35.00 -10.29
N LYS A 66 19.41 36.16 -10.97
CA LYS A 66 19.64 37.46 -10.33
C LYS A 66 18.50 37.83 -9.37
N ARG A 67 17.25 37.52 -9.73
CA ARG A 67 16.06 37.83 -8.92
C ARG A 67 15.91 36.90 -7.71
N VAL A 68 16.19 35.60 -7.86
CA VAL A 68 16.19 34.62 -6.75
C VAL A 68 17.30 34.90 -5.73
N MET A 69 18.46 35.39 -6.20
CA MET A 69 19.62 35.70 -5.36
C MET A 69 19.42 36.98 -4.52
N VAL A 70 18.73 37.98 -5.06
CA VAL A 70 18.41 39.24 -4.35
C VAL A 70 17.34 39.05 -3.26
N ILE A 71 16.33 38.20 -3.48
CA ILE A 71 15.23 38.01 -2.53
C ILE A 71 15.68 37.29 -1.24
N ASN A 72 16.79 36.53 -1.27
CA ASN A 72 17.25 35.72 -0.14
C ASN A 72 18.45 36.30 0.64
N GLY A 73 18.94 37.50 0.32
CA GLY A 73 20.07 38.11 1.05
C GLY A 73 21.37 37.27 1.04
N LEU A 74 21.51 36.32 0.12
CA LEU A 74 22.68 35.47 -0.01
C LEU A 74 23.70 36.17 -0.91
N GLY A 75 24.52 37.03 -0.31
CA GLY A 75 25.74 37.49 -0.93
C GLY A 75 26.75 36.35 -1.03
N ASP A 76 26.98 35.80 -2.23
CA ASP A 76 28.20 35.05 -2.55
C ASP A 76 28.72 35.52 -3.93
N PRO A 77 29.93 36.12 -4.04
CA PRO A 77 30.35 36.88 -5.22
C PRO A 77 30.75 36.05 -6.44
N ASN A 78 30.79 34.72 -6.34
CA ASN A 78 31.37 33.90 -7.40
C ASN A 78 30.28 33.29 -8.30
N ALA A 79 30.08 33.86 -9.49
CA ALA A 79 29.21 33.33 -10.54
C ALA A 79 29.48 31.84 -10.88
N ALA A 80 30.67 31.32 -10.57
CA ALA A 80 31.03 29.90 -10.64
C ALA A 80 30.24 29.02 -9.65
N ASN A 81 30.00 29.49 -8.41
CA ASN A 81 29.19 28.79 -7.41
C ASN A 81 27.72 28.72 -7.82
N CYS A 82 27.19 29.80 -8.40
CA CYS A 82 25.83 29.81 -8.95
C CYS A 82 25.67 28.81 -10.10
N ARG A 83 26.60 28.80 -11.07
CA ARG A 83 26.58 27.83 -12.18
C ARG A 83 26.73 26.39 -11.70
N ARG A 84 27.57 26.13 -10.69
CA ARG A 84 27.72 24.80 -10.09
C ARG A 84 26.44 24.33 -9.41
N ARG A 85 25.77 25.20 -8.63
CA ARG A 85 24.49 24.89 -7.98
C ARG A 85 23.38 24.59 -8.99
N VAL A 86 23.27 25.37 -10.07
CA VAL A 86 22.30 25.12 -11.15
C VAL A 86 22.59 23.80 -11.87
N ARG A 87 23.87 23.50 -12.18
CA ARG A 87 24.24 22.22 -12.79
C ARG A 87 23.93 21.03 -11.88
N LEU A 88 24.22 21.14 -10.58
CA LEU A 88 23.86 20.09 -9.61
C LEU A 88 22.35 19.94 -9.50
N ALA A 89 21.59 21.02 -9.46
CA ALA A 89 20.13 20.97 -9.44
C ALA A 89 19.55 20.30 -10.69
N LEU A 90 20.06 20.63 -11.88
CA LEU A 90 19.66 19.99 -13.14
C LEU A 90 20.08 18.52 -13.19
N PHE A 91 21.25 18.17 -12.64
CA PHE A 91 21.71 16.79 -12.52
C PHE A 91 20.80 15.96 -11.61
N TRP A 92 20.47 16.45 -10.42
CA TRP A 92 19.56 15.76 -9.50
C TRP A 92 18.13 15.68 -10.05
N LEU A 93 17.67 16.72 -10.75
CA LEU A 93 16.38 16.70 -11.43
C LEU A 93 16.37 15.65 -12.55
N GLY A 94 17.43 15.60 -13.36
CA GLY A 94 17.61 14.58 -14.39
C GLY A 94 17.63 13.16 -13.81
N LEU A 95 18.35 12.95 -12.70
CA LEU A 95 18.41 11.65 -12.02
C LEU A 95 17.05 11.22 -11.48
N SER A 96 16.27 12.16 -10.93
CA SER A 96 14.92 11.89 -10.42
C SER A 96 13.93 11.49 -11.52
N LEU A 97 14.11 11.99 -12.75
CA LEU A 97 13.26 11.66 -13.90
C LEU A 97 13.55 10.25 -14.47
N ILE A 98 14.71 9.67 -14.16
CA ILE A 98 15.13 8.33 -14.61
C ILE A 98 14.79 7.26 -13.55
N ALA A 99 14.34 7.66 -12.36
CA ALA A 99 13.95 6.73 -11.32
C ALA A 99 12.76 5.85 -11.79
N SER A 100 12.97 4.54 -11.82
CA SER A 100 11.88 3.60 -12.09
C SER A 100 10.98 3.46 -10.87
N PRO A 101 9.67 3.24 -11.06
CA PRO A 101 8.78 2.94 -9.96
C PRO A 101 9.23 1.63 -9.28
N ALA A 102 9.49 1.70 -7.98
CA ALA A 102 9.75 0.53 -7.17
C ALA A 102 8.42 -0.16 -6.83
N TRP A 103 8.27 -1.43 -7.24
CA TRP A 103 7.08 -2.22 -6.95
C TRP A 103 7.22 -2.82 -5.55
N GLY A 104 6.46 -2.31 -4.59
CA GLY A 104 6.41 -2.88 -3.24
C GLY A 104 5.65 -4.21 -3.22
N TRP A 105 6.19 -5.21 -2.52
CA TRP A 105 5.62 -6.55 -2.33
C TRP A 105 4.39 -6.59 -1.40
N GLY A 106 3.53 -5.56 -1.41
CA GLY A 106 2.32 -5.48 -0.57
C GLY A 106 1.28 -6.54 -0.92
N GLY A 107 0.01 -6.16 -1.11
CA GLY A 107 -1.04 -7.13 -1.43
C GLY A 107 -0.75 -8.02 -2.67
N THR A 108 0.03 -7.52 -3.63
CA THR A 108 0.50 -8.31 -4.79
C THR A 108 1.46 -9.43 -4.38
N GLY A 109 2.39 -9.17 -3.46
CA GLY A 109 3.34 -10.18 -2.98
C GLY A 109 2.65 -11.31 -2.23
N HIS A 110 1.70 -10.97 -1.34
CA HIS A 110 0.86 -11.96 -0.64
C HIS A 110 0.12 -12.88 -1.61
N ARG A 111 -0.50 -12.32 -2.66
CA ARG A 111 -1.20 -13.11 -3.68
C ARG A 111 -0.25 -14.02 -4.46
N MET A 112 0.92 -13.53 -4.86
CA MET A 112 1.91 -14.32 -5.60
C MET A 112 2.43 -15.50 -4.77
N ILE A 113 2.79 -15.27 -3.51
CA ILE A 113 3.27 -16.33 -2.61
C ILE A 113 2.18 -17.40 -2.43
N CYS A 114 0.93 -16.99 -2.23
CA CYS A 114 -0.17 -17.94 -2.11
C CYS A 114 -0.52 -18.67 -3.40
N GLU A 115 -0.34 -18.04 -4.55
CA GLU A 115 -0.48 -18.72 -5.85
C GLU A 115 0.58 -19.81 -6.03
N ILE A 116 1.83 -19.51 -5.68
CA ILE A 116 2.92 -20.50 -5.69
C ILE A 116 2.60 -21.63 -4.69
N ALA A 117 2.22 -21.30 -3.46
CA ALA A 117 1.85 -22.28 -2.45
C ALA A 117 0.70 -23.19 -2.94
N TRP A 118 -0.33 -22.62 -3.58
CA TRP A 118 -1.45 -23.36 -4.18
C TRP A 118 -0.97 -24.42 -5.18
N GLN A 119 0.01 -24.08 -6.02
CA GLN A 119 0.59 -25.00 -7.00
C GLN A 119 1.33 -26.17 -6.34
N HIS A 120 1.90 -25.96 -5.15
CA HIS A 120 2.59 -27.00 -4.38
C HIS A 120 1.70 -27.80 -3.41
N LEU A 121 0.44 -27.40 -3.21
CA LEU A 121 -0.48 -28.17 -2.36
C LEU A 121 -0.82 -29.55 -2.97
N THR A 122 -0.91 -30.55 -2.10
CA THR A 122 -1.44 -31.87 -2.47
C THR A 122 -2.93 -31.77 -2.86
N PRO A 123 -3.47 -32.71 -3.66
CA PRO A 123 -4.88 -32.71 -4.00
C PRO A 123 -5.81 -32.74 -2.79
N ALA A 124 -5.41 -33.41 -1.70
CA ALA A 124 -6.16 -33.43 -0.44
C ALA A 124 -6.18 -32.05 0.22
N ALA A 125 -5.03 -31.40 0.36
CA ALA A 125 -4.93 -30.06 0.95
C ALA A 125 -5.71 -29.02 0.13
N ARG A 126 -5.69 -29.09 -1.20
CA ARG A 126 -6.48 -28.20 -2.08
C ARG A 126 -7.98 -28.31 -1.81
N ARG A 127 -8.50 -29.53 -1.61
CA ARG A 127 -9.93 -29.75 -1.30
C ARG A 127 -10.31 -29.15 0.05
N GLU A 128 -9.49 -29.33 1.07
CA GLU A 128 -9.72 -28.73 2.40
C GLU A 128 -9.74 -27.20 2.33
N VAL A 129 -8.72 -26.60 1.70
CA VAL A 129 -8.63 -25.15 1.50
C VAL A 129 -9.85 -24.61 0.75
N GLN A 130 -10.26 -25.24 -0.35
CA GLN A 130 -11.46 -24.84 -1.08
C GLN A 130 -12.74 -25.00 -0.26
N GLY A 131 -12.83 -26.07 0.53
CA GLY A 131 -13.96 -26.32 1.43
C GLY A 131 -14.12 -25.23 2.48
N LEU A 132 -13.00 -24.79 3.08
CA LEU A 132 -12.99 -23.69 4.05
C LEU A 132 -13.37 -22.35 3.39
N LEU A 133 -12.75 -22.00 2.26
CA LEU A 133 -12.93 -20.70 1.61
C LEU A 133 -14.35 -20.50 1.04
N ARG A 134 -14.90 -21.52 0.38
CA ARG A 134 -16.19 -21.42 -0.33
C ARG A 134 -17.35 -21.14 0.63
N VAL A 135 -17.33 -21.73 1.82
CA VAL A 135 -18.43 -21.65 2.79
C VAL A 135 -18.50 -20.27 3.47
N GLU A 136 -17.35 -19.71 3.80
CA GLU A 136 -17.27 -18.59 4.75
C GLU A 136 -16.92 -17.25 4.09
N ARG A 137 -16.26 -17.26 2.93
CA ARG A 137 -15.81 -16.03 2.23
C ARG A 137 -16.35 -15.89 0.81
N GLY A 138 -17.09 -16.87 0.31
CA GLY A 138 -17.69 -16.85 -1.03
C GLY A 138 -16.68 -16.83 -2.19
N SER A 139 -15.37 -16.85 -1.90
CA SER A 139 -14.31 -17.04 -2.88
C SER A 139 -13.79 -18.47 -2.79
N SER A 140 -13.45 -19.06 -3.93
CA SER A 140 -12.75 -20.35 -3.99
C SER A 140 -11.24 -20.19 -4.21
N ARG A 141 -10.75 -18.96 -4.35
CA ARG A 141 -9.38 -18.66 -4.72
C ARG A 141 -8.53 -18.40 -3.49
N PHE A 142 -7.53 -19.24 -3.28
CA PHE A 142 -6.65 -19.15 -2.11
C PHE A 142 -5.85 -17.84 -2.07
N ASN A 143 -5.35 -17.37 -3.21
CA ASN A 143 -4.57 -16.13 -3.30
C ASN A 143 -5.34 -14.87 -2.82
N GLU A 144 -6.67 -14.81 -3.00
CA GLU A 144 -7.51 -13.70 -2.54
C GLU A 144 -7.70 -13.66 -1.02
N SER A 145 -7.49 -14.81 -0.36
CA SER A 145 -7.60 -14.93 1.08
C SER A 145 -6.39 -14.32 1.80
N CYS A 146 -5.19 -14.45 1.23
CA CYS A 146 -3.92 -14.10 1.86
C CYS A 146 -3.63 -12.61 2.08
N THR A 147 -4.54 -11.73 1.66
CA THR A 147 -4.50 -10.29 1.98
C THR A 147 -5.49 -9.92 3.07
N TRP A 148 -6.22 -10.89 3.63
CA TRP A 148 -7.26 -10.62 4.60
C TRP A 148 -6.71 -10.06 5.91
N ALA A 149 -5.69 -10.68 6.50
CA ALA A 149 -5.12 -10.20 7.76
C ALA A 149 -4.68 -8.72 7.67
N ASP A 150 -4.04 -8.34 6.55
CA ASP A 150 -3.66 -6.94 6.27
C ASP A 150 -4.87 -6.00 6.15
N ARG A 151 -5.96 -6.44 5.50
CA ARG A 151 -7.15 -5.61 5.30
C ARG A 151 -7.89 -5.33 6.60
N ILE A 152 -7.91 -6.30 7.51
CA ILE A 152 -8.83 -6.26 8.64
C ILE A 152 -8.16 -5.85 9.95
N ARG A 153 -6.82 -5.87 10.04
CA ARG A 153 -6.08 -5.47 11.27
C ARG A 153 -6.29 -4.01 11.71
N GLY A 154 -6.99 -3.20 10.92
CA GLY A 154 -7.42 -1.85 11.29
C GLY A 154 -8.81 -1.82 11.97
N ASP A 155 -9.56 -2.92 11.96
CA ASP A 155 -10.79 -3.09 12.73
C ASP A 155 -10.44 -3.40 14.18
N SER A 156 -11.07 -2.71 15.15
CA SER A 156 -10.79 -2.89 16.58
C SER A 156 -11.02 -4.31 17.09
N ARG A 157 -11.81 -5.12 16.38
CA ARG A 157 -12.00 -6.54 16.72
C ARG A 157 -10.80 -7.41 16.38
N TYR A 158 -9.85 -6.89 15.60
CA TYR A 158 -8.72 -7.64 15.07
C TYR A 158 -7.40 -6.86 15.05
N ASP A 159 -7.32 -5.78 15.82
CA ASP A 159 -6.10 -4.99 16.00
C ASP A 159 -4.95 -5.83 16.56
N PHE A 160 -5.26 -6.90 17.29
CA PHE A 160 -4.30 -7.90 17.78
C PHE A 160 -3.48 -8.57 16.66
N LEU A 161 -3.95 -8.56 15.41
CA LEU A 161 -3.19 -9.06 14.26
C LEU A 161 -2.05 -8.13 13.83
N ALA A 162 -2.07 -6.85 14.20
CA ALA A 162 -1.05 -5.90 13.80
C ALA A 162 0.39 -6.35 14.17
N PRO A 163 0.70 -6.73 15.42
CA PRO A 163 2.04 -7.23 15.77
C PRO A 163 2.40 -8.57 15.14
N TRP A 164 1.45 -9.31 14.57
CA TRP A 164 1.71 -10.62 13.96
C TRP A 164 2.34 -10.52 12.57
N HIS A 165 2.37 -9.33 11.97
CA HIS A 165 2.89 -9.14 10.61
C HIS A 165 4.41 -8.95 10.54
N TYR A 166 5.10 -8.83 11.68
CA TYR A 166 6.52 -8.54 11.71
C TYR A 166 7.20 -9.09 12.96
N LEU A 167 8.51 -8.98 12.96
CA LEU A 167 9.38 -9.17 14.12
C LEU A 167 10.45 -8.09 14.05
N ASN A 168 10.50 -7.23 15.07
CA ASN A 168 11.54 -6.21 15.17
C ASN A 168 12.70 -6.76 15.98
N LEU A 169 13.88 -6.85 15.36
CA LEU A 169 15.11 -7.26 16.02
C LEU A 169 15.95 -6.02 16.39
N PRO A 170 16.68 -6.03 17.52
CA PRO A 170 17.61 -4.97 17.85
C PRO A 170 18.70 -4.82 16.77
N PRO A 171 19.21 -3.60 16.51
CA PRO A 171 20.33 -3.40 15.59
C PRO A 171 21.53 -4.29 15.92
N GLY A 172 22.20 -4.83 14.90
CA GLY A 172 23.31 -5.76 15.07
C GLY A 172 22.92 -7.20 15.42
N THR A 173 21.62 -7.50 15.60
CA THR A 173 21.15 -8.87 15.83
C THR A 173 21.13 -9.65 14.51
N THR A 174 21.88 -10.75 14.45
CA THR A 174 21.95 -11.63 13.27
C THR A 174 21.16 -12.92 13.43
N ARG A 175 20.65 -13.22 14.63
CA ARG A 175 19.94 -14.46 14.93
C ARG A 175 18.69 -14.22 15.78
N TYR A 176 17.61 -14.88 15.39
CA TYR A 176 16.38 -14.95 16.17
C TYR A 176 16.56 -15.80 17.43
N ARG A 177 15.82 -15.44 18.49
CA ARG A 177 15.63 -16.18 19.74
C ARG A 177 14.22 -15.85 20.25
N ASP A 178 13.59 -16.79 20.93
CA ASP A 178 12.17 -16.67 21.33
C ASP A 178 11.87 -15.40 22.14
N ARG A 179 12.82 -14.98 22.99
CA ARG A 179 12.72 -13.72 23.75
C ARG A 179 12.56 -12.45 22.90
N HIS A 180 12.88 -12.50 21.61
CA HIS A 180 12.70 -11.37 20.69
C HIS A 180 11.23 -11.21 20.27
N CYS A 181 10.40 -12.24 20.42
CA CYS A 181 8.97 -12.15 20.17
C CYS A 181 8.27 -11.47 21.36
N PRO A 182 7.65 -10.29 21.20
CA PRO A 182 6.96 -9.62 22.29
C PRO A 182 5.72 -10.38 22.76
N ARG A 183 5.30 -10.14 24.00
CA ARG A 183 4.11 -10.76 24.61
C ARG A 183 2.83 -10.60 23.78
N GLN A 184 2.69 -9.49 23.07
CA GLN A 184 1.51 -9.17 22.23
C GLN A 184 1.46 -9.97 20.91
N GLY A 185 2.59 -10.36 20.34
CA GLY A 185 2.60 -11.06 19.04
C GLY A 185 3.91 -10.87 18.29
N CYS A 186 4.24 -11.83 17.44
CA CYS A 186 5.17 -11.65 16.34
C CYS A 186 4.83 -12.65 15.24
N VAL A 187 5.41 -12.46 14.04
CA VAL A 187 5.18 -13.34 12.89
C VAL A 187 5.54 -14.81 13.13
N VAL A 188 6.59 -15.08 13.91
CA VAL A 188 7.03 -16.46 14.19
C VAL A 188 5.95 -17.21 14.99
N ARG A 189 5.49 -16.60 16.08
CA ARG A 189 4.43 -17.16 16.92
C ARG A 189 3.10 -17.27 16.16
N ALA A 190 2.78 -16.28 15.33
CA ALA A 190 1.58 -16.32 14.51
C ALA A 190 1.56 -17.55 13.60
N ILE A 191 2.67 -17.88 12.93
CA ILE A 191 2.79 -19.08 12.09
C ILE A 191 2.57 -20.37 12.90
N GLU A 192 3.16 -20.46 14.10
CA GLU A 192 3.01 -21.63 14.96
C GLU A 192 1.56 -21.82 15.43
N GLU A 193 0.94 -20.73 15.90
CA GLU A 193 -0.44 -20.73 16.41
C GLU A 193 -1.45 -21.04 15.31
N THR A 194 -1.36 -20.37 14.15
CA THR A 194 -2.31 -20.61 13.06
C THR A 194 -2.15 -22.00 12.45
N ARG A 195 -0.92 -22.52 12.37
CA ARG A 195 -0.69 -23.91 11.95
C ARG A 195 -1.35 -24.90 12.89
N ALA A 196 -1.24 -24.69 14.20
CA ALA A 196 -1.86 -25.57 15.20
C ALA A 196 -3.39 -25.56 15.09
N ILE A 197 -3.99 -24.37 14.94
CA ILE A 197 -5.44 -24.21 14.76
C ILE A 197 -5.90 -24.90 13.48
N LEU A 198 -5.17 -24.72 12.37
CA LEU A 198 -5.55 -25.30 11.07
C LEU A 198 -5.50 -26.84 11.08
N ALA A 199 -4.53 -27.40 11.82
CA ALA A 199 -4.32 -28.84 11.96
C ALA A 199 -5.35 -29.53 12.87
N ASP A 200 -5.91 -28.83 13.87
CA ASP A 200 -6.89 -29.41 14.79
C ASP A 200 -8.33 -29.23 14.25
N SER A 201 -8.95 -30.35 13.88
CA SER A 201 -10.31 -30.39 13.34
C SER A 201 -11.41 -30.08 14.37
N ARG A 202 -11.07 -29.97 15.66
CA ARG A 202 -12.01 -29.59 16.73
C ARG A 202 -12.30 -28.09 16.73
N HIS A 203 -11.43 -27.27 16.15
CA HIS A 203 -11.71 -25.85 15.98
C HIS A 203 -12.86 -25.63 15.00
N SER A 204 -13.62 -24.56 15.22
CA SER A 204 -14.70 -24.19 14.31
C SER A 204 -14.16 -23.89 12.92
N ARG A 205 -15.01 -24.08 11.91
CA ARG A 205 -14.65 -23.81 10.51
C ARG A 205 -14.17 -22.36 10.32
N ARG A 206 -14.79 -21.41 11.02
CA ARG A 206 -14.41 -19.99 10.99
C ARG A 206 -13.03 -19.73 11.59
N GLU A 207 -12.72 -20.31 12.75
CA GLU A 207 -11.38 -20.18 13.36
C GLU A 207 -10.30 -20.77 12.44
N ARG A 208 -10.57 -21.94 11.85
CA ARG A 208 -9.65 -22.59 10.91
C ARG A 208 -9.47 -21.77 9.63
N LEU A 209 -10.52 -21.10 9.15
CA LEU A 209 -10.42 -20.19 8.01
C LEU A 209 -9.61 -18.95 8.33
N ASP A 210 -9.83 -18.33 9.49
CA ASP A 210 -9.07 -17.14 9.88
C ASP A 210 -7.61 -17.48 10.13
N ALA A 211 -7.30 -18.70 10.60
CA ALA A 211 -5.95 -19.22 10.68
C ALA A 211 -5.31 -19.53 9.30
N LEU A 212 -6.11 -19.84 8.29
CA LEU A 212 -5.63 -20.12 6.93
C LEU A 212 -5.24 -18.83 6.16
N ALA A 213 -5.80 -17.67 6.51
CA ALA A 213 -5.89 -16.49 5.65
C ALA A 213 -5.11 -15.25 6.14
#